data_AF-A0A938DH27-F1
#
_entry.id   AF-A0A938DH27-F1
#
_cell.length_a   1.000
_cell.length_b   1.000
_cell.length_c   1.000
_cell.angle_alpha   90.00
_cell.angle_beta   90.00
_cell.angle_gamma   90.00
#
_symmetry.space_group_name_H-M   'P 1'
#
loop_
_entity.id
_entity.type
_entity.pdbx_description
1 polymer ?
#
loop_
_entity_poly.entity_id
_entity_poly.type
_entity_poly.pdbx_seq_one_letter_code
_entity_poly.pdbx_strand_id
1 'polypeptide(L)'
;MARIPNVQKSVGSTLLALQLAALLGVCGWATAEPLGLPKVPVPADNPQSPEKVALGDKLFHDARFSIDGTVSCATCHNDKKAFTDSPLRVSEGHHKLTGTRNAPTVVNAAYCGSQ
;
A
#
# COMPACT_ATOMS: atom_id res chain seq x y z
N MET A 1 17.28 -6.95 -71.06
CA MET A 1 16.22 -7.23 -70.05
C MET A 1 16.89 -7.46 -68.71
N ALA A 2 17.06 -6.42 -67.88
CA ALA A 2 17.62 -6.53 -66.54
C ALA A 2 16.49 -6.43 -65.51
N ARG A 3 16.33 -7.44 -64.65
CA ARG A 3 15.33 -7.47 -63.58
C ARG A 3 15.86 -6.70 -62.37
N ILE A 4 15.05 -5.77 -61.85
CA ILE A 4 15.29 -5.02 -60.61
C ILE A 4 14.94 -5.93 -59.41
N PRO A 5 15.82 -6.11 -58.40
CA PRO A 5 15.48 -6.83 -57.19
C PRO A 5 14.67 -5.96 -56.20
N ASN A 6 13.68 -6.62 -55.59
CA ASN A 6 12.64 -6.08 -54.73
C ASN A 6 13.15 -5.81 -53.30
N VAL A 7 13.18 -4.53 -52.89
CA VAL A 7 13.52 -4.06 -51.54
C VAL A 7 12.23 -3.89 -50.72
N GLN A 8 11.72 -4.96 -50.11
CA GLN A 8 10.49 -4.89 -49.29
C GLN A 8 10.53 -5.62 -47.93
N LYS A 9 11.66 -6.17 -47.48
CA LYS A 9 11.64 -7.10 -46.33
C LYS A 9 12.06 -6.55 -44.95
N SER A 10 12.42 -5.27 -44.81
CA SER A 10 13.01 -4.76 -43.54
C SER A 10 12.12 -3.85 -42.69
N VAL A 11 10.99 -3.34 -43.19
CA VAL A 11 10.24 -2.26 -42.51
C VAL A 11 9.26 -2.79 -41.44
N GLY A 12 8.82 -4.04 -41.54
CA GLY A 12 7.80 -4.59 -40.64
C GLY A 12 8.29 -4.99 -39.24
N SER A 13 9.58 -5.31 -39.08
CA SER A 13 10.10 -5.90 -37.83
C SER A 13 10.47 -4.85 -36.78
N THR A 14 10.85 -3.63 -37.21
CA THR A 14 11.16 -2.51 -36.31
C THR A 14 9.92 -1.81 -35.74
N LEU A 15 8.80 -1.79 -36.46
CA LEU A 15 7.52 -1.22 -35.97
C LEU A 15 6.90 -2.07 -34.85
N LEU A 16 7.06 -3.40 -34.91
CA LEU A 16 6.50 -4.31 -33.90
C LEU A 16 7.28 -4.26 -32.58
N ALA A 17 8.60 -4.05 -32.64
CA ALA A 17 9.45 -3.90 -31.46
C ALA A 17 9.16 -2.60 -30.68
N LEU A 18 8.82 -1.52 -31.39
CA LEU A 18 8.45 -0.24 -30.76
C LEU A 18 7.09 -0.30 -30.04
N GLN A 19 6.14 -1.09 -30.54
CA GLN A 19 4.84 -1.27 -29.90
C GLN A 19 4.90 -2.14 -28.64
N LEU A 20 5.82 -3.10 -28.58
CA LEU A 20 5.99 -3.97 -27.40
C LEU A 20 6.64 -3.23 -26.22
N ALA A 21 7.52 -2.28 -26.47
CA ALA A 21 8.13 -1.43 -25.43
C ALA A 21 7.11 -0.46 -24.79
N ALA A 22 6.10 -0.02 -25.54
CA ALA A 22 5.05 0.88 -25.03
C ALA A 22 4.07 0.21 -24.05
N LEU A 23 3.94 -1.12 -24.09
CA LEU A 23 3.04 -1.88 -23.20
C LEU A 23 3.66 -2.21 -21.83
N LEU A 24 4.97 -2.04 -21.67
CA LEU A 24 5.69 -2.28 -20.40
C LEU A 24 5.85 -0.99 -19.55
N GLY A 25 5.44 0.16 -20.08
CA GLY A 25 5.75 1.48 -19.52
C GLY A 25 4.73 2.06 -18.54
N VAL A 26 3.66 1.35 -18.16
CA VAL A 26 2.60 1.91 -17.31
C VAL A 26 2.40 1.09 -16.03
N CYS A 27 3.45 0.97 -15.23
CA CYS A 27 3.28 0.75 -13.78
C CYS A 27 3.00 2.09 -13.09
N GLY A 28 1.91 2.75 -13.52
CA GLY A 28 1.34 3.88 -12.82
C GLY A 28 0.55 3.38 -11.62
N TRP A 29 1.21 3.26 -10.46
CA TRP A 29 0.66 3.35 -9.12
C TRP A 29 -0.22 4.62 -8.95
N ALA A 30 -1.39 4.60 -9.57
CA ALA A 30 -2.47 5.51 -9.24
C ALA A 30 -2.94 5.14 -7.83
N THR A 31 -2.54 5.94 -6.83
CA THR A 31 -3.24 5.98 -5.55
C THR A 31 -4.66 6.43 -5.87
N ALA A 32 -5.62 5.50 -5.87
CA ALA A 32 -7.02 5.88 -6.03
C ALA A 32 -7.33 6.94 -4.97
N GLU A 33 -7.61 8.17 -5.42
CA GLU A 33 -7.97 9.27 -4.52
C GLU A 33 -9.20 8.81 -3.72
N PRO A 34 -9.17 8.85 -2.38
CA PRO A 34 -10.31 8.45 -1.58
C PRO A 34 -11.48 9.36 -1.94
N LEU A 35 -12.65 8.78 -2.20
CA LEU A 35 -13.83 9.51 -2.67
C LEU A 35 -14.16 10.70 -1.73
N GLY A 36 -13.87 11.92 -2.19
CA GLY A 36 -14.17 13.16 -1.49
C GLY A 36 -13.18 13.63 -0.42
N LEU A 37 -12.08 12.93 -0.17
CA LEU A 37 -11.00 13.39 0.72
C LEU A 37 -9.89 14.09 -0.08
N PRO A 38 -9.17 15.06 0.52
CA PRO A 38 -7.98 15.60 -0.12
C PRO A 38 -6.91 14.52 -0.24
N LYS A 39 -5.91 14.76 -1.09
CA LYS A 39 -4.72 13.91 -1.18
C LYS A 39 -4.14 13.68 0.22
N VAL A 40 -3.81 12.42 0.53
CA VAL A 40 -3.22 12.04 1.83
C VAL A 40 -1.96 12.89 2.09
N PRO A 41 -1.84 13.54 3.26
CA PRO A 41 -0.62 14.24 3.65
C PRO A 41 0.55 13.25 3.73
N VAL A 42 1.58 13.44 2.90
CA VAL A 42 2.81 12.65 2.94
C VAL A 42 3.96 13.56 3.39
N PRO A 43 4.59 13.29 4.55
CA PRO A 43 5.75 14.05 5.01
C PRO A 43 6.92 13.97 4.01
N ALA A 44 7.61 15.09 3.79
CA ALA A 44 8.69 15.17 2.81
C ALA A 44 9.90 14.28 3.16
N ASP A 45 10.13 14.04 4.44
CA ASP A 45 11.16 13.16 4.99
C ASP A 45 10.72 11.68 5.04
N ASN A 46 9.46 11.38 4.76
CA ASN A 46 8.91 10.03 4.74
C ASN A 46 8.11 9.73 3.45
N PRO A 47 8.76 9.79 2.27
CA PRO A 47 8.09 9.51 1.00
C PRO A 47 7.61 8.05 0.95
N GLN A 48 6.46 7.83 0.31
CA GLN A 48 5.90 6.49 0.15
C GLN A 48 6.60 5.71 -0.97
N SER A 49 6.83 4.41 -0.75
CA SER A 49 7.28 3.47 -1.77
C SER A 49 6.60 2.12 -1.57
N PRO A 50 6.45 1.29 -2.61
CA PRO A 50 5.83 -0.03 -2.48
C PRO A 50 6.53 -0.91 -1.42
N GLU A 51 7.85 -0.82 -1.32
CA GLU A 51 8.65 -1.59 -0.37
C GLU A 51 8.38 -1.13 1.07
N LYS A 52 8.23 0.18 1.28
CA LYS A 52 7.87 0.74 2.60
C LYS A 52 6.45 0.37 3.02
N VAL A 53 5.50 0.37 2.08
CA VAL A 53 4.13 -0.07 2.34
C VAL A 53 4.12 -1.56 2.71
N ALA A 54 4.79 -2.41 1.94
CA ALA A 54 4.87 -3.84 2.21
C ALA A 54 5.62 -4.15 3.52
N LEU A 55 6.65 -3.38 3.86
CA LEU A 55 7.32 -3.50 5.15
C LEU A 55 6.38 -3.07 6.29
N GLY A 56 5.69 -1.93 6.14
CA GLY A 56 4.74 -1.42 7.13
C GLY A 56 3.62 -2.42 7.43
N ASP A 57 3.07 -3.07 6.40
CA ASP A 57 2.06 -4.11 6.56
C ASP A 57 2.58 -5.30 7.38
N LYS A 58 3.81 -5.77 7.09
CA LYS A 58 4.44 -6.82 7.91
C LYS A 58 4.58 -6.41 9.36
N LEU A 59 5.08 -5.20 9.60
CA LEU A 59 5.29 -4.68 10.96
C LEU A 59 3.97 -4.49 11.73
N PHE A 60 2.91 -4.04 11.05
CA PHE A 60 1.59 -3.85 11.65
C PHE A 60 1.01 -5.15 12.24
N HIS A 61 1.36 -6.28 11.63
CA HIS A 61 0.92 -7.62 12.03
C HIS A 61 1.97 -8.40 12.84
N ASP A 62 3.14 -7.81 13.11
CA ASP A 62 4.25 -8.50 13.78
C ASP A 62 4.20 -8.31 15.30
N ALA A 63 3.84 -9.38 16.02
CA ALA A 63 3.77 -9.34 17.47
C ALA A 63 5.14 -9.25 18.17
N ARG A 64 6.25 -9.51 17.46
CA ARG A 64 7.62 -9.43 18.04
C ARG A 64 8.01 -8.02 18.49
N PHE A 65 7.21 -7.01 18.13
CA PHE A 65 7.37 -5.64 18.60
C PHE A 65 6.76 -5.40 19.98
N SER A 66 5.92 -6.30 20.52
CA SER A 66 5.55 -6.26 21.94
C SER A 66 6.63 -6.92 22.80
N ILE A 67 6.73 -6.47 24.05
CA ILE A 67 7.72 -6.95 25.03
C ILE A 67 7.69 -8.47 25.24
N ASP A 68 6.53 -9.09 25.08
CA ASP A 68 6.27 -10.52 25.30
C ASP A 68 5.92 -11.28 24.01
N GLY A 69 5.92 -10.62 22.85
CA GLY A 69 5.59 -11.25 21.57
C GLY A 69 4.11 -11.61 21.39
N THR A 70 3.19 -11.11 22.23
CA THR A 70 1.75 -11.49 22.18
C THR A 70 0.83 -10.47 21.50
N VAL A 71 1.28 -9.22 21.31
CA VAL A 71 0.44 -8.12 20.79
C VAL A 71 1.10 -7.45 19.59
N SER A 72 0.32 -7.19 18.55
CA SER A 72 0.70 -6.38 17.39
C SER A 72 -0.24 -5.18 17.26
N CYS A 73 -0.01 -4.28 16.30
CA CYS A 73 -0.95 -3.22 15.99
C CYS A 73 -2.32 -3.81 15.58
N ALA A 74 -2.30 -4.88 14.78
CA ALA A 74 -3.49 -5.59 14.30
C ALA A 74 -4.28 -6.31 15.40
N THR A 75 -3.71 -6.52 16.59
CA THR A 75 -4.42 -7.11 17.73
C THR A 75 -5.61 -6.23 18.15
N CYS A 76 -5.39 -4.91 18.23
CA CYS A 76 -6.43 -3.94 18.62
C CYS A 76 -7.03 -3.20 17.41
N HIS A 77 -6.32 -3.13 16.28
CA HIS A 77 -6.77 -2.49 15.05
C HIS A 77 -7.01 -3.53 13.96
N ASN A 78 -8.00 -4.38 14.16
CA ASN A 78 -8.25 -5.55 13.34
C ASN A 78 -9.01 -5.22 12.05
N ASP A 79 -8.48 -5.63 10.90
CA ASP A 79 -9.04 -5.40 9.56
C ASP A 79 -10.51 -5.86 9.41
N LYS A 80 -10.85 -7.04 9.94
CA LYS A 80 -12.23 -7.59 9.92
C LYS A 80 -13.21 -6.81 10.77
N LYS A 81 -12.72 -5.91 11.61
CA LYS A 81 -13.48 -5.04 12.51
C LYS A 81 -13.33 -3.56 12.12
N ALA A 82 -13.07 -3.29 10.83
CA ALA A 82 -12.80 -1.94 10.32
C ALA A 82 -11.64 -1.25 11.07
N PHE A 83 -10.59 -2.02 11.37
CA PHE A 83 -9.40 -1.59 12.11
C PHE A 83 -9.68 -1.09 13.54
N THR A 84 -10.66 -1.69 14.21
CA THR A 84 -10.99 -1.46 15.62
C THR A 84 -10.91 -2.76 16.42
N ASP A 85 -11.20 -2.69 17.73
CA ASP A 85 -11.25 -3.85 18.62
C ASP A 85 -12.69 -4.29 18.98
N SER A 86 -13.68 -3.92 18.17
CA SER A 86 -15.09 -4.26 18.40
C SER A 86 -15.29 -5.78 18.64
N PRO A 87 -16.09 -6.23 19.63
CA PRO A 87 -17.02 -5.46 20.44
C PRO A 87 -16.43 -4.98 21.77
N LEU A 88 -15.12 -5.08 21.97
CA LEU A 88 -14.51 -4.67 23.23
C LEU A 88 -14.70 -3.16 23.43
N ARG A 89 -15.21 -2.79 24.61
CA ARG A 89 -15.31 -1.39 25.01
C ARG A 89 -13.92 -0.75 25.11
N VAL A 90 -12.94 -1.51 25.60
CA VAL A 90 -11.55 -1.13 25.77
C VAL A 90 -10.68 -2.34 25.50
N SER A 91 -9.56 -2.14 24.81
CA SER A 91 -8.64 -3.21 24.42
C SER A 91 -7.84 -3.78 25.60
N GLU A 92 -7.42 -5.03 25.43
CA GLU A 92 -6.47 -5.72 26.30
C GLU A 92 -5.09 -5.73 25.64
N GLY A 93 -4.09 -5.17 26.31
CA GLY A 93 -2.71 -5.16 25.84
C GLY A 93 -1.88 -6.31 26.42
N HIS A 94 -0.58 -6.04 26.57
CA HIS A 94 0.38 -6.93 27.24
C HIS A 94 -0.16 -7.46 28.57
N HIS A 95 0.02 -8.76 28.82
CA HIS A 95 -0.49 -9.46 30.01
C HIS A 95 -1.98 -9.26 30.28
N LYS A 96 -2.78 -9.04 29.23
CA LYS A 96 -4.23 -8.83 29.35
C LYS A 96 -4.62 -7.60 30.18
N LEU A 97 -3.69 -6.66 30.35
CA LEU A 97 -3.99 -5.40 31.00
C LEU A 97 -4.97 -4.60 30.16
N THR A 98 -6.10 -4.24 30.77
CA THR A 98 -7.12 -3.42 30.12
C THR A 98 -6.67 -1.96 30.07
N GLY A 99 -6.76 -1.35 28.89
CA GLY A 99 -6.50 0.08 28.73
C GLY A 99 -7.52 0.98 29.42
N THR A 100 -7.50 2.28 29.11
CA THR A 100 -8.44 3.26 29.64
C THR A 100 -9.37 3.87 28.59
N ARG A 101 -9.14 3.56 27.31
CA ARG A 101 -9.86 4.13 26.16
C ARG A 101 -10.19 3.06 25.13
N ASN A 102 -11.23 3.31 24.35
CA ASN A 102 -11.54 2.49 23.19
C ASN A 102 -10.44 2.62 22.12
N ALA A 103 -10.14 1.54 21.39
CA ALA A 103 -9.24 1.58 20.25
C ALA A 103 -9.97 2.16 19.02
N PRO A 104 -9.62 3.39 18.57
CA PRO A 104 -10.25 3.98 17.39
C PRO A 104 -9.86 3.22 16.11
N THR A 105 -10.53 3.50 15.01
CA THR A 105 -10.07 2.99 13.70
C THR A 105 -8.78 3.68 13.26
N VAL A 106 -7.87 2.96 12.60
CA VAL A 106 -6.73 3.60 11.90
C VAL A 106 -7.08 4.03 10.47
N VAL A 107 -8.26 3.68 9.96
CA VAL A 107 -8.73 4.14 8.65
C VAL A 107 -8.81 5.66 8.66
N ASN A 108 -8.17 6.30 7.68
CA ASN A 108 -8.11 7.76 7.52
C ASN A 108 -7.41 8.53 8.66
N ALA A 109 -6.70 7.84 9.57
CA ALA A 109 -5.99 8.50 10.67
C ALA A 109 -4.90 9.49 10.20
N ALA A 110 -4.39 9.33 8.98
CA ALA A 110 -3.43 10.25 8.36
C ALA A 110 -3.96 11.67 8.15
N TYR A 111 -5.28 11.88 8.22
CA TYR A 111 -5.92 13.20 8.13
C TYR A 111 -6.14 13.86 9.50
N CYS A 112 -5.92 13.13 10.60
CA CYS A 112 -6.10 13.66 11.95
C CYS A 112 -4.86 14.45 12.40
N GLY A 113 -5.04 15.71 12.80
CA GLY A 113 -3.95 16.56 13.29
C GLY A 113 -3.45 16.24 14.70
N SER A 114 -4.19 15.43 15.46
CA SER A 114 -3.82 14.91 16.77
C SER A 114 -4.65 13.66 17.05
N GLN A 115 -4.00 12.55 17.45
CA GLN A 115 -4.66 11.39 18.05
C GLN A 115 -4.46 11.41 19.57
#